data_AF-A0A1V1NSW2-F1
#
_entry.id   AF-A0A1V1NSW2-F1
#
_cell.length_a   1.000
_cell.length_b   1.000
_cell.length_c   1.000
_cell.angle_alpha   90.00
_cell.angle_beta   90.00
_cell.angle_gamma   90.00
#
_symmetry.space_group_name_H-M   'P 1'
#
loop_
_entity.id
_entity.type
_entity.pdbx_description
1 polymer ?
#
loop_
_entity_poly.entity_id
_entity_poly.type
_entity_poly.pdbx_seq_one_letter_code
_entity_poly.pdbx_strand_id
1 'polypeptide(L)'
;MGELHLEVMVSRMEREFNTKVQVGKPQVMYRESIETKAEVETVFEKDIGGQIHYAKTRLKLFPLKRGSGNKFSSSLSHENFPETFINAIELGVTESLVSGVVLGYPVLDVGVELVDAVIKESQSTELAFKVAASMACKEGL
;
A
#
# COMPACT_ATOMS: atom_id res chain seq x y z
N MET A 1 -21.30 -13.44 10.68
CA MET A 1 -20.40 -14.45 10.07
C MET A 1 -19.21 -14.59 11.02
N GLY A 2 -19.31 -15.46 12.03
CA GLY A 2 -18.36 -15.53 13.15
C GLY A 2 -18.00 -16.98 13.48
N GLU A 3 -17.53 -17.25 14.69
CA GLU A 3 -17.09 -18.57 15.15
C GLU A 3 -18.13 -19.67 14.87
N LEU A 4 -19.38 -19.45 15.28
CA LEU A 4 -20.48 -20.41 15.05
C LEU A 4 -20.75 -20.69 13.57
N HIS A 5 -20.46 -19.72 12.69
CA HIS A 5 -20.57 -19.94 11.24
C HIS A 5 -19.46 -20.87 10.72
N LEU A 6 -18.24 -20.73 11.25
CA LEU A 6 -17.13 -21.62 10.91
C LEU A 6 -17.40 -23.05 11.42
N GLU A 7 -17.92 -23.19 12.63
CA GLU A 7 -18.28 -24.50 13.20
C GLU A 7 -19.36 -25.22 12.38
N VAL A 8 -20.39 -24.50 11.94
CA VAL A 8 -21.44 -25.07 11.08
C VAL A 8 -20.85 -25.52 9.74
N MET A 9 -19.96 -24.74 9.13
CA MET A 9 -19.30 -25.15 7.88
C MET A 9 -18.45 -26.41 8.05
N VAL A 10 -17.65 -26.49 9.11
CA VAL A 10 -16.85 -27.69 9.43
C VAL A 10 -17.77 -28.89 9.64
N SER A 11 -18.84 -28.73 10.42
CA SER A 11 -19.80 -29.82 10.67
C SER A 11 -20.46 -30.33 9.40
N ARG A 12 -20.76 -29.45 8.43
CA ARG A 12 -21.28 -29.86 7.12
C ARG A 12 -20.24 -30.61 6.30
N MET A 13 -18.97 -30.17 6.28
CA MET A 13 -17.89 -30.88 5.59
C MET A 13 -17.68 -32.30 6.11
N GLU A 14 -17.82 -32.50 7.42
CA GLU A 14 -17.72 -33.82 8.03
C GLU A 14 -18.95 -34.69 7.77
N ARG A 15 -20.18 -34.15 7.92
CA ARG A 15 -21.43 -34.93 7.83
C ARG A 15 -21.91 -35.17 6.41
N GLU A 16 -21.87 -34.15 5.55
CA GLU A 16 -22.39 -34.23 4.18
C GLU A 16 -21.33 -34.75 3.21
N PHE A 17 -20.07 -34.36 3.40
CA PHE A 17 -18.98 -34.66 2.45
C PHE A 17 -17.98 -35.71 2.97
N ASN A 18 -18.20 -36.28 4.17
CA ASN A 18 -17.37 -37.34 4.77
C ASN A 18 -15.86 -37.03 4.74
N THR A 19 -15.49 -35.74 4.78
CA THR A 19 -14.11 -35.28 4.62
C THR A 19 -13.48 -35.09 6.00
N LYS A 20 -12.28 -35.63 6.23
CA LYS A 20 -11.50 -35.36 7.45
C LYS A 20 -10.88 -33.96 7.36
N VAL A 21 -11.36 -33.03 8.18
CA VAL A 21 -10.89 -31.64 8.19
C VAL A 21 -10.05 -31.38 9.45
N GLN A 22 -8.91 -30.70 9.30
CA GLN A 22 -8.15 -30.21 10.45
C GLN A 22 -8.56 -28.76 10.73
N VAL A 23 -9.01 -28.48 11.95
CA VAL A 23 -9.47 -27.15 12.36
C VAL A 23 -8.39 -26.46 13.19
N GLY A 24 -7.94 -25.29 12.75
CA GLY A 24 -7.05 -24.42 13.50
C GLY A 24 -7.80 -23.38 14.34
N LYS A 25 -7.06 -22.54 15.08
CA LYS A 25 -7.66 -21.41 15.80
C LYS A 25 -8.25 -20.39 14.81
N PRO A 26 -9.49 -19.92 15.00
CA PRO A 26 -10.04 -18.84 14.17
C PRO A 26 -9.12 -17.62 14.23
N GLN A 27 -8.74 -17.09 13.07
CA GLN A 27 -7.97 -15.86 12.99
C GLN A 27 -8.89 -14.68 12.74
N VAL A 28 -8.64 -13.59 13.47
CA VAL A 28 -9.32 -12.32 13.27
C VAL A 28 -8.52 -11.52 12.24
N MET A 29 -9.23 -10.90 11.30
CA MET A 29 -8.62 -10.01 10.31
C MET A 29 -8.29 -8.68 10.99
N TYR A 30 -7.08 -8.57 11.55
CA TYR A 30 -6.54 -7.30 12.02
C TYR A 30 -6.27 -6.35 10.86
N ARG A 31 -6.22 -5.05 11.18
CA ARG A 31 -5.99 -3.95 10.24
C ARG A 31 -5.01 -2.99 10.89
N GLU A 32 -4.14 -2.41 10.09
CA GLU A 32 -3.14 -1.43 10.54
C GLU A 32 -3.59 -0.01 10.18
N SER A 33 -3.18 0.98 10.98
CA SER A 33 -3.45 2.40 10.72
C SER A 33 -2.41 3.24 11.46
N ILE A 34 -2.18 4.47 10.99
CA ILE A 34 -1.24 5.40 11.62
C ILE A 34 -1.98 6.33 12.58
N GLU A 35 -1.27 6.84 13.60
CA GLU A 35 -1.80 7.86 14.51
C GLU A 35 -1.19 9.24 14.27
N THR A 36 0.05 9.29 13.78
CA THR A 36 0.81 10.51 13.55
C THR A 36 0.92 10.83 12.07
N LYS A 37 1.06 12.12 11.76
CA LYS A 37 1.40 12.55 10.40
C LYS A 37 2.89 12.34 10.18
N ALA A 38 3.26 11.81 9.02
CA ALA A 38 4.65 11.62 8.61
C ALA A 38 4.86 12.28 7.26
N GLU A 39 6.03 12.89 7.07
CA GLU A 39 6.46 13.40 5.79
C GLU A 39 7.78 12.73 5.44
N VAL A 40 7.81 12.04 4.31
CA VAL A 40 8.92 11.20 3.91
C VAL A 40 9.33 11.56 2.49
N GLU A 41 10.63 11.73 2.32
CA GLU A 41 11.27 11.98 1.04
C GLU A 41 12.16 10.79 0.71
N THR A 42 11.82 10.07 -0.35
CA THR A 42 12.55 8.86 -0.74
C THR A 42 13.11 9.04 -2.14
N VAL A 43 14.37 8.64 -2.30
CA VAL A 43 15.08 8.62 -3.58
C VAL A 43 15.36 7.17 -3.95
N PHE A 44 14.92 6.77 -5.13
CA PHE A 44 15.23 5.50 -5.73
C PHE A 44 16.18 5.72 -6.90
N GLU A 45 17.40 5.22 -6.79
CA GLU A 45 18.40 5.22 -7.85
C GLU A 45 18.99 3.81 -7.97
N LYS A 46 18.69 3.12 -9.08
CA LYS A 46 19.24 1.79 -9.37
C LYS A 46 19.55 1.63 -10.83
N ASP A 47 20.68 0.99 -11.13
CA ASP A 47 21.03 0.50 -12.46
C ASP A 47 20.42 -0.90 -12.64
N ILE A 48 19.54 -1.05 -13.63
CA ILE A 48 18.98 -2.34 -14.02
C ILE A 48 19.24 -2.52 -15.52
N GLY A 49 20.09 -3.49 -15.84
CA GLY A 49 20.38 -3.84 -17.23
C GLY A 49 21.08 -2.74 -18.04
N GLY A 50 21.84 -1.86 -17.41
CA GLY A 50 22.55 -0.76 -18.06
C GLY A 50 21.71 0.50 -18.26
N GLN A 51 20.48 0.54 -17.73
CA GLN A 51 19.66 1.74 -17.63
C GLN A 51 19.58 2.18 -16.16
N ILE A 52 19.91 3.45 -15.92
CA ILE A 52 19.75 4.08 -14.61
C ILE A 52 18.29 4.48 -14.45
N HIS A 53 17.64 3.89 -13.46
CA HIS A 53 16.30 4.26 -13.03
C HIS A 53 16.37 5.20 -11.85
N TYR A 54 15.84 6.41 -12.03
CA TYR A 54 15.79 7.43 -10.99
C TYR A 54 14.35 7.86 -10.70
N ALA A 55 14.00 7.94 -9.42
CA ALA A 55 12.78 8.60 -8.99
C ALA A 55 13.00 9.22 -7.62
N LYS A 56 12.44 10.40 -7.42
CA LYS A 56 12.40 11.06 -6.13
C LYS A 56 10.98 11.51 -5.85
N THR A 57 10.42 11.03 -4.75
CA THR A 57 9.04 11.31 -4.34
C THR A 57 9.01 11.76 -2.89
N ARG A 58 8.26 12.83 -2.63
CA ARG A 58 7.97 13.33 -1.30
C ARG A 58 6.49 13.12 -1.01
N LEU A 59 6.22 12.21 -0.09
CA LEU A 59 4.87 11.85 0.33
C LEU A 59 4.61 12.34 1.75
N LYS A 60 3.38 12.79 1.97
CA LYS A 60 2.87 13.12 3.28
C LYS A 60 1.74 12.17 3.64
N LEU A 61 1.96 11.38 4.69
CA LEU A 61 0.98 10.46 5.23
C LEU A 61 0.28 11.12 6.41
N PHE A 62 -1.03 10.95 6.48
CA PHE A 62 -1.83 11.44 7.59
C PHE A 62 -2.97 10.48 7.92
N PRO A 63 -3.33 10.36 9.21
CA PRO A 63 -4.44 9.53 9.62
C PRO A 63 -5.77 10.15 9.18
N LEU A 64 -6.67 9.30 8.69
CA LEU A 64 -8.06 9.65 8.42
C LEU A 64 -8.97 9.15 9.55
N LYS A 65 -10.23 9.60 9.51
CA LYS A 65 -11.24 9.07 10.44
C LYS A 65 -11.48 7.59 10.15
N ARG A 66 -11.80 6.82 11.18
CA ARG A 66 -12.12 5.40 11.02
C ARG A 66 -13.27 5.19 10.04
N GLY A 67 -13.08 4.29 9.07
CA GLY A 67 -14.06 4.00 8.02
C GLY A 67 -14.05 4.97 6.84
N SER A 68 -13.05 5.85 6.74
CA SER A 68 -12.88 6.73 5.57
C SER A 68 -12.28 6.01 4.38
N GLY A 69 -11.63 4.86 4.62
CA GLY A 69 -10.83 4.17 3.62
C GLY A 69 -9.54 4.90 3.31
N ASN A 70 -8.81 4.38 2.32
CA ASN A 70 -7.55 4.98 1.87
C ASN A 70 -7.83 6.05 0.83
N LYS A 71 -7.16 7.20 0.96
CA LYS A 71 -7.31 8.31 0.01
C LYS A 71 -5.94 8.75 -0.48
N PHE A 72 -5.84 8.89 -1.80
CA PHE A 72 -4.69 9.51 -2.44
C PHE A 72 -5.08 10.90 -2.96
N SER A 73 -4.19 11.86 -2.82
CA SER A 73 -4.33 13.22 -3.34
C SER A 73 -3.00 13.70 -3.90
N SER A 74 -3.03 14.43 -5.01
CA SER A 74 -1.85 15.05 -5.61
C SER A 74 -1.94 16.57 -5.47
N SER A 75 -0.88 17.17 -4.92
CA SER A 75 -0.75 18.64 -4.80
C SER A 75 0.12 19.23 -5.90
N LEU A 76 0.65 18.39 -6.80
CA LEU A 76 1.45 18.80 -7.96
C LEU A 76 0.56 19.38 -9.07
N SER A 77 1.02 20.49 -9.66
CA SER A 77 0.40 21.10 -10.84
C SER A 77 0.64 20.23 -12.09
N HIS A 78 -0.43 19.90 -12.82
CA HIS A 78 -0.38 19.06 -14.03
C HIS A 78 0.52 19.59 -15.16
N GLU A 79 0.92 20.87 -15.10
CA GLU A 79 1.79 21.49 -16.11
C GLU A 79 3.22 20.94 -16.08
N ASN A 80 3.70 20.49 -14.91
CA ASN A 80 5.12 20.10 -14.72
C ASN A 80 5.33 18.60 -14.56
N PHE A 81 4.26 17.81 -14.39
CA PHE A 81 4.35 16.40 -14.06
C PHE A 81 3.32 15.56 -14.84
N PRO A 82 3.76 14.67 -15.74
CA PRO A 82 2.88 13.79 -16.50
C PRO A 82 1.96 12.95 -15.62
N GLU A 83 0.68 12.84 -15.99
CA GLU A 83 -0.31 12.03 -15.28
C GLU A 83 0.07 10.54 -15.20
N THR A 84 0.83 10.04 -16.18
CA THR A 84 1.33 8.65 -16.19
C THR A 84 2.15 8.33 -14.94
N PHE A 85 3.00 9.26 -14.50
CA PHE A 85 3.79 9.07 -13.29
C PHE A 85 2.97 9.22 -12.01
N ILE A 86 1.94 10.09 -12.00
CA ILE A 86 1.03 10.20 -10.84
C ILE A 86 0.28 8.88 -10.65
N ASN A 87 -0.24 8.30 -11.73
CA ASN A 87 -0.91 7.01 -11.70
C ASN A 87 0.03 5.89 -11.25
N ALA A 88 1.30 5.91 -11.68
CA ALA A 88 2.29 4.94 -11.23
C ALA A 88 2.59 5.06 -9.72
N ILE A 89 2.64 6.29 -9.19
CA ILE A 89 2.79 6.57 -7.75
C ILE A 89 1.56 6.06 -6.99
N GLU A 90 0.35 6.38 -7.44
CA GLU A 90 -0.90 5.93 -6.81
C GLU A 90 -0.97 4.39 -6.75
N LEU A 91 -0.58 3.71 -7.83
CA LEU A 91 -0.46 2.25 -7.84
C LEU A 91 0.59 1.75 -6.83
N GLY A 92 1.74 2.41 -6.70
CA GLY A 92 2.75 2.05 -5.71
C GLY A 92 2.27 2.25 -4.26
N VAL A 93 1.54 3.33 -3.99
CA VAL A 93 0.92 3.62 -2.70
C VAL A 93 -0.14 2.58 -2.37
N THR A 94 -1.08 2.33 -3.28
CA THR A 94 -2.18 1.37 -3.05
C THR A 94 -1.66 -0.05 -2.82
N GLU A 95 -0.66 -0.50 -3.58
CA GLU A 95 -0.01 -1.79 -3.35
C GLU A 95 0.70 -1.86 -1.99
N SER A 96 1.36 -0.78 -1.57
CA SER A 96 2.03 -0.74 -0.26
C SER A 96 1.05 -0.83 0.90
N LEU A 97 -0.16 -0.28 0.76
CA LEU A 97 -1.20 -0.31 1.80
C LEU A 97 -1.86 -1.69 1.95
N VAL A 98 -1.66 -2.62 1.00
CA VAL A 98 -2.17 -4.00 1.13
C VAL A 98 -1.39 -4.79 2.20
N SER A 99 -0.11 -4.46 2.38
CA SER A 99 0.79 -5.18 3.28
C SER A 99 1.42 -4.21 4.27
N GLY A 100 0.86 -4.16 5.49
CA GLY A 100 1.34 -3.32 6.58
C GLY A 100 2.75 -3.65 7.05
N VAL A 101 3.35 -2.69 7.74
CA VAL A 101 4.77 -2.74 8.16
C VAL A 101 4.96 -3.55 9.44
N VAL A 102 3.93 -3.63 10.30
CA VAL A 102 4.08 -4.22 11.64
C VAL A 102 3.88 -5.73 11.62
N LEU A 103 2.73 -6.19 11.14
CA LEU A 103 2.32 -7.60 11.13
C LEU A 103 1.86 -8.07 9.74
N GLY A 104 2.01 -7.24 8.71
CA GLY A 104 1.61 -7.55 7.35
C GLY A 104 0.09 -7.46 7.12
N TYR A 105 -0.66 -6.83 8.04
CA TYR A 105 -2.09 -6.64 7.86
C TYR A 105 -2.39 -5.46 6.93
N PRO A 106 -3.53 -5.47 6.23
CA PRO A 106 -3.89 -4.37 5.34
C PRO A 106 -4.06 -3.07 6.13
N VAL A 107 -3.46 -2.01 5.61
CA VAL A 107 -3.46 -0.67 6.18
C VAL A 107 -4.70 0.07 5.70
N LEU A 108 -5.44 0.64 6.65
CA LEU A 108 -6.68 1.35 6.39
C LEU A 108 -6.75 2.69 7.10
N ASP A 109 -7.61 3.56 6.55
CA ASP A 109 -7.85 4.91 7.05
C ASP A 109 -6.59 5.79 7.00
N VAL A 110 -5.81 5.64 5.93
CA VAL A 110 -4.62 6.46 5.68
C VAL A 110 -4.82 7.35 4.46
N GLY A 111 -4.55 8.63 4.65
CA GLY A 111 -4.47 9.62 3.58
C GLY A 111 -3.02 9.80 3.14
N VAL A 112 -2.78 9.76 1.84
CA VAL A 112 -1.47 10.00 1.23
C VAL A 112 -1.58 11.19 0.29
N GLU A 113 -0.76 12.20 0.53
CA GLU A 113 -0.64 13.39 -0.31
C GLU A 113 0.73 13.42 -0.98
N LEU A 114 0.74 13.51 -2.31
CA LEU A 114 1.96 13.74 -3.08
C LEU A 114 2.30 15.22 -3.05
N VAL A 115 3.34 15.57 -2.29
CA VAL A 115 3.77 16.96 -2.05
C VAL A 115 4.69 17.42 -3.18
N ASP A 116 5.69 16.61 -3.51
CA ASP A 116 6.69 16.94 -4.51
C ASP A 116 7.23 15.68 -5.20
N ALA A 117 7.60 15.79 -6.47
CA ALA A 117 8.22 14.71 -7.22
C ALA A 117 9.22 15.29 -8.23
N VAL A 118 10.44 14.76 -8.22
CA VAL A 118 11.51 15.24 -9.10
C VAL A 118 11.76 14.21 -10.19
N ILE A 119 11.63 14.66 -11.43
CA ILE A 119 11.97 13.92 -12.63
C ILE A 119 13.39 14.32 -13.05
N LYS A 120 14.24 13.34 -13.34
CA LYS A 120 15.46 13.53 -14.14
C LYS A 120 15.22 13.05 -15.56
N GLU A 121 15.44 13.94 -16.52
CA GLU A 121 15.33 13.62 -17.95
C GLU A 121 16.22 12.41 -18.31
N SER A 122 15.70 11.51 -19.14
CA SER A 122 16.32 10.25 -19.59
C SER A 122 16.45 9.10 -18.56
N GLN A 123 16.36 9.34 -17.25
CA GLN A 123 16.54 8.30 -16.22
C GLN A 123 15.25 7.92 -15.49
N SER A 124 14.21 8.76 -15.59
CA SER A 124 12.98 8.54 -14.83
C SER A 124 12.02 7.60 -15.55
N THR A 125 11.62 6.54 -14.86
CA THR A 125 10.68 5.52 -15.37
C THR A 125 9.49 5.36 -14.42
N GLU A 126 8.35 4.92 -14.96
CA GLU A 126 7.15 4.64 -14.16
C GLU A 126 7.41 3.61 -13.06
N LEU A 127 8.24 2.60 -13.36
CA LEU A 127 8.69 1.59 -12.40
C LEU A 127 9.47 2.21 -11.24
N ALA A 128 10.36 3.17 -11.53
CA ALA A 128 11.13 3.86 -10.50
C ALA A 128 10.20 4.63 -9.55
N PHE A 129 9.22 5.35 -10.09
CA PHE A 129 8.24 6.10 -9.30
C PHE A 129 7.33 5.19 -8.47
N LYS A 130 6.89 4.07 -9.04
CA LYS A 130 6.09 3.07 -8.32
C LYS A 130 6.86 2.50 -7.11
N VAL A 131 8.13 2.14 -7.31
CA VAL A 131 8.97 1.59 -6.24
C VAL A 131 9.31 2.66 -5.20
N ALA A 132 9.66 3.88 -5.62
CA ALA A 132 9.92 4.99 -4.72
C ALA A 132 8.70 5.30 -3.84
N ALA A 133 7.49 5.32 -4.41
CA ALA A 133 6.26 5.53 -3.68
C ALA A 133 5.98 4.42 -2.65
N SER A 134 6.23 3.16 -3.04
CA SER A 134 6.09 2.01 -2.13
C SER A 134 7.08 2.08 -0.96
N MET A 135 8.32 2.49 -1.23
CA MET A 135 9.34 2.69 -0.19
C MET A 135 8.97 3.85 0.74
N ALA A 136 8.57 5.00 0.18
CA ALA A 136 8.15 6.17 0.95
C ALA A 136 6.94 5.88 1.85
N CYS A 137 5.98 5.10 1.37
CA CYS A 137 4.86 4.65 2.19
C CYS A 137 5.31 3.74 3.33
N LYS A 138 6.18 2.77 3.06
CA LYS A 138 6.71 1.87 4.11
C LYS A 138 7.55 2.59 5.15
N GLU A 139 8.27 3.64 4.77
CA GLU A 139 9.07 4.44 5.70
C GLU A 139 8.22 5.39 6.55
N GLY A 140 7.05 5.82 6.04
CA GLY A 140 6.17 6.74 6.76
C GLY A 140 4.98 6.10 7.47
N LEU A 141 4.80 4.78 7.32
CA LEU A 141 3.86 3.94 8.09
C LEU A 141 4.56 3.38 9.33
#